data_AF-A0A970N9S3-F1
#
_entry.id   AF-A0A970N9S3-F1
#
_cell.length_a   1.000
_cell.length_b   1.000
_cell.length_c   1.000
_cell.angle_alpha   90.00
_cell.angle_beta   90.00
_cell.angle_gamma   90.00
#
_symmetry.space_group_name_H-M   'P 1'
#
loop_
_entity.id
_entity.type
_entity.pdbx_description
1 polymer ?
#
loop_
_entity_poly.entity_id
_entity_poly.type
_entity_poly.pdbx_seq_one_letter_code
_entity_poly.pdbx_strand_id
1 'polypeptide(L)'
;MDFIKKIRFYNPDAIILCVIGMMSVTTAPYIEQAVEIARSQGISRGFFGQLPHAISYGSGHPSAESHLMATDALEKLIREIIGW
;
A
#
# COMPACT_ATOMS: atom_id res chain seq x y z
N MET A 1 7.01 5.97 12.02
CA MET A 1 6.91 4.58 12.55
C MET A 1 5.68 4.38 13.41
N ASP A 2 5.26 5.39 14.15
CA ASP A 2 4.15 5.29 15.11
C ASP A 2 2.81 4.90 14.46
N PHE A 3 2.61 5.21 13.18
CA PHE A 3 1.34 4.92 12.52
C PHE A 3 1.06 3.43 12.32
N ILE A 4 2.02 2.64 11.81
CA ILE A 4 1.84 1.19 11.62
C ILE A 4 1.65 0.50 12.99
N LYS A 5 2.41 0.92 14.00
CA LYS A 5 2.26 0.42 15.38
C LYS A 5 0.89 0.74 15.95
N LYS A 6 0.40 1.96 15.73
CA LYS A 6 -0.95 2.38 16.16
C LYS A 6 -2.02 1.54 15.50
N ILE A 7 -1.93 1.30 14.19
CA ILE A 7 -2.88 0.41 13.49
C ILE A 7 -2.85 -0.99 14.09
N ARG A 8 -1.67 -1.59 14.27
CA ARG A 8 -1.54 -2.93 14.87
C ARG A 8 -2.10 -2.98 16.29
N PHE A 9 -1.89 -1.96 17.11
CA PHE A 9 -2.40 -1.90 18.48
C PHE A 9 -3.92 -1.98 18.52
N TYR A 10 -4.61 -1.23 17.67
CA TYR A 10 -6.08 -1.23 17.62
C TYR A 10 -6.66 -2.39 16.80
N ASN A 11 -5.86 -3.02 15.93
CA ASN A 11 -6.29 -4.08 15.03
C ASN A 11 -5.28 -5.24 15.08
N PRO A 12 -5.27 -6.05 16.15
CA PRO A 12 -4.26 -7.06 16.39
C PRO A 12 -4.17 -8.11 15.29
N ASP A 13 -5.27 -8.36 14.58
CA ASP A 13 -5.36 -9.37 13.52
C ASP A 13 -5.45 -8.81 12.10
N ALA A 14 -5.37 -7.48 11.91
CA ALA A 14 -5.46 -6.91 10.58
C ALA A 14 -4.21 -7.22 9.75
N ILE A 15 -4.40 -7.40 8.44
CA ILE A 15 -3.33 -7.27 7.45
C ILE A 15 -3.15 -5.77 7.19
N ILE A 16 -1.93 -5.28 7.27
CA ILE A 16 -1.62 -3.87 7.01
C ILE A 16 -0.86 -3.81 5.70
N LEU A 17 -1.51 -3.29 4.64
CA LEU A 17 -0.91 -3.10 3.33
C LEU A 17 -0.69 -1.59 3.11
N CYS A 18 0.57 -1.16 3.04
CA CYS A 18 0.94 0.22 2.73
C CYS A 18 1.17 0.37 1.22
N VAL A 19 0.41 1.26 0.58
CA VAL A 19 0.45 1.44 -0.89
C VAL A 19 0.82 2.85 -1.31
N ILE A 20 1.51 2.96 -2.46
CA ILE A 20 1.86 4.21 -3.15
C ILE A 20 1.90 3.97 -4.66
N GLY A 21 1.82 5.01 -5.51
CA GLY A 21 2.28 4.91 -6.90
C GLY A 21 1.49 5.71 -7.92
N MET A 22 0.19 5.93 -7.71
CA MET A 22 -0.68 6.57 -8.72
C MET A 22 -0.22 7.97 -9.13
N MET A 23 0.34 8.77 -8.21
CA MET A 23 0.79 10.13 -8.49
C MET A 23 2.32 10.29 -8.43
N SER A 24 2.98 9.56 -7.54
CA SER A 24 4.43 9.61 -7.36
C SER A 24 4.91 8.31 -6.73
N VAL A 25 6.17 7.98 -6.98
CA VAL A 25 6.91 6.87 -6.37
C VAL A 25 8.17 7.34 -5.63
N THR A 26 8.42 8.64 -5.55
CA THR A 26 9.66 9.19 -4.98
C THR A 26 9.87 8.79 -3.52
N THR A 27 8.78 8.58 -2.77
CA THR A 27 8.80 8.16 -1.37
C THR A 27 8.62 6.65 -1.18
N ALA A 28 8.49 5.87 -2.26
CA ALA A 28 8.31 4.41 -2.18
C ALA A 28 9.40 3.71 -1.34
N PRO A 29 10.70 4.02 -1.48
CA PRO A 29 11.74 3.38 -0.66
C PRO A 29 11.57 3.60 0.84
N TYR A 30 11.06 4.77 1.25
CA TYR A 30 10.84 5.07 2.67
C TYR A 30 9.62 4.33 3.24
N ILE A 31 8.60 4.08 2.41
CA ILE A 31 7.42 3.32 2.81
C ILE A 31 7.78 1.84 2.93
N GLU A 32 8.51 1.29 1.96
CA GLU A 32 9.01 -0.08 2.01
C GLU A 32 9.91 -0.29 3.24
N GLN A 33 10.87 0.61 3.48
CA GLN A 33 11.71 0.58 4.67
C GLN A 33 10.88 0.65 5.97
N ALA A 34 9.80 1.43 5.99
CA ALA A 34 8.90 1.49 7.14
C ALA A 34 8.12 0.17 7.33
N VAL A 35 7.74 -0.53 6.28
CA VAL A 35 7.14 -1.86 6.42
C VAL A 35 8.16 -2.86 6.98
N GLU A 36 9.39 -2.87 6.45
CA GLU A 36 10.44 -3.79 6.89
C GLU A 36 10.87 -3.58 8.34
N ILE A 37 11.00 -2.33 8.79
CA ILE A 37 11.27 -2.02 10.21
C ILE A 37 10.08 -2.46 11.09
N ALA A 38 8.84 -2.33 10.63
CA ALA A 38 7.69 -2.79 11.39
C ALA A 38 7.67 -4.31 11.53
N ARG A 39 8.00 -5.04 10.45
CA ARG A 39 8.12 -6.49 10.43
C ARG A 39 9.23 -6.97 11.37
N SER A 40 10.40 -6.32 11.37
CA SER A 40 11.50 -6.67 12.28
C SER A 40 11.17 -6.42 13.76
N GLN A 41 10.14 -5.61 14.04
CA GLN A 41 9.61 -5.35 15.38
C GLN A 41 8.40 -6.22 15.76
N GLY A 42 8.13 -7.29 15.00
CA GLY A 42 7.10 -8.28 15.30
C GLY A 42 5.74 -8.04 14.64
N ILE A 43 5.59 -7.00 13.80
CA ILE A 43 4.39 -6.77 13.00
C ILE A 43 4.48 -7.60 11.71
N SER A 44 4.37 -8.92 11.83
CA SER A 44 4.62 -9.86 10.73
C SER A 44 3.66 -9.72 9.54
N ARG A 45 2.41 -9.29 9.78
CA ARG A 45 1.36 -9.08 8.75
C ARG A 45 1.35 -7.64 8.22
N GLY A 46 2.53 -7.08 7.97
CA GLY A 46 2.75 -5.79 7.32
C GLY A 46 3.33 -5.98 5.93
N PHE A 47 2.77 -5.33 4.92
CA PHE A 47 3.13 -5.48 3.51
C PHE A 47 3.26 -4.13 2.82
N PHE A 48 4.09 -4.10 1.78
CA PHE A 48 4.25 -2.96 0.89
C PHE A 48 3.75 -3.33 -0.50
N GLY A 49 3.08 -2.39 -1.17
CA GLY A 49 2.65 -2.55 -2.55
C GLY A 49 2.80 -1.26 -3.34
N GLN A 50 3.15 -1.37 -4.62
CA GLN A 50 3.21 -0.23 -5.52
C GLN A 50 2.11 -0.35 -6.58
N LEU A 51 1.28 0.69 -6.66
CA LEU A 51 0.23 0.84 -7.67
C LEU A 51 0.81 1.44 -8.96
N PRO A 52 0.20 1.13 -10.12
CA PRO A 52 0.60 1.74 -11.38
C PRO A 52 0.42 3.27 -11.35
N HIS A 53 1.30 3.98 -12.07
CA HIS A 53 1.19 5.41 -12.24
C HIS A 53 -0.07 5.77 -13.04
N ALA A 54 -0.74 6.86 -12.69
CA ALA A 54 -1.94 7.30 -13.38
C ALA A 54 -1.66 7.56 -14.87
N ILE A 55 -2.55 7.05 -15.72
CA ILE A 55 -2.47 7.19 -17.18
C ILE A 55 -3.21 8.43 -17.68
N SER A 56 -4.15 8.94 -16.89
CA SER A 56 -4.93 10.14 -17.20
C SER A 56 -5.34 10.87 -15.92
N TYR A 57 -5.58 12.17 -16.04
CA TYR A 57 -5.83 13.07 -14.91
C TYR A 57 -7.11 13.89 -15.13
N GLY A 58 -7.83 14.16 -14.04
CA GLY A 58 -8.92 15.14 -13.99
C GLY A 58 -8.42 16.47 -13.42
N SER A 59 -9.05 16.96 -12.35
CA SER A 59 -8.66 18.18 -11.62
C SER A 59 -7.35 18.01 -10.83
N GLY A 60 -6.25 17.75 -11.53
CA GLY A 60 -4.91 17.55 -10.95
C GLY A 60 -4.71 16.22 -10.22
N HIS A 61 -5.67 15.30 -10.31
CA HIS A 61 -5.66 13.99 -9.65
C HIS A 61 -5.96 12.87 -10.64
N PRO A 62 -5.58 11.60 -10.35
CA PRO A 62 -5.86 10.47 -11.22
C PRO A 62 -7.33 10.40 -11.63
N SER A 63 -7.57 10.12 -12.90
CA SER A 63 -8.91 9.95 -13.46
C SER A 63 -9.59 8.67 -12.96
N ALA A 64 -10.89 8.53 -13.23
CA ALA A 64 -11.62 7.29 -12.99
C ALA A 64 -11.00 6.09 -13.71
N GLU A 65 -10.51 6.28 -14.94
CA GLU A 65 -9.81 5.25 -15.72
C GLU A 65 -8.51 4.80 -15.02
N SER A 66 -7.73 5.76 -14.51
CA SER A 66 -6.53 5.46 -13.73
C SER A 66 -6.85 4.73 -12.42
N HIS A 67 -7.98 5.07 -11.78
CA HIS A 67 -8.47 4.36 -10.60
C HIS A 67 -8.89 2.92 -10.90
N LEU A 68 -9.49 2.64 -12.07
CA LEU A 68 -9.82 1.25 -12.47
C LEU A 68 -8.56 0.40 -12.61
N MET A 69 -7.55 0.91 -13.31
CA MET A 69 -6.26 0.21 -13.47
C MET A 69 -5.55 -0.02 -12.12
N ALA A 70 -5.56 0.98 -11.23
CA ALA A 70 -4.98 0.84 -9.90
C ALA A 70 -5.77 -0.16 -9.04
N THR A 71 -7.09 -0.26 -9.23
CA THR A 71 -7.94 -1.25 -8.55
C THR A 71 -7.59 -2.67 -8.99
N ASP A 72 -7.39 -2.91 -10.28
CA ASP A 72 -6.97 -4.23 -10.79
C ASP A 72 -5.60 -4.65 -10.23
N ALA A 73 -4.66 -3.71 -10.07
CA ALA A 73 -3.36 -3.98 -9.46
C ALA A 73 -3.49 -4.25 -7.96
N LEU A 74 -4.30 -3.46 -7.25
CA LEU A 74 -4.53 -3.64 -5.81
C LEU A 74 -5.23 -4.97 -5.51
N GLU A 75 -6.20 -5.35 -6.34
CA GLU A 75 -6.94 -6.61 -6.19
C GLU A 75 -6.00 -7.82 -6.28
N LYS A 76 -5.09 -7.83 -7.25
CA LYS A 76 -4.05 -8.86 -7.38
C LYS A 76 -3.13 -8.91 -6.17
N LEU A 77 -2.65 -7.76 -5.69
CA LEU A 77 -1.81 -7.69 -4.48
C LEU A 77 -2.53 -8.25 -3.25
N ILE A 78 -3.80 -7.88 -3.07
CA ILE A 78 -4.61 -8.38 -1.95
C ILE A 78 -4.77 -9.89 -2.05
N ARG A 79 -5.11 -10.43 -3.24
CA ARG A 79 -5.23 -11.87 -3.49
C ARG A 79 -3.97 -12.63 -3.14
N GLU A 80 -2.82 -12.17 -3.61
CA GLU A 80 -1.52 -12.76 -3.30
C GLU A 80 -1.24 -12.79 -1.79
N ILE A 81 -1.56 -11.70 -1.08
CA ILE A 81 -1.34 -11.56 0.36
C ILE A 81 -2.26 -12.47 1.18
N ILE A 82 -3.54 -12.58 0.80
CA ILE A 82 -4.54 -13.36 1.57
C ILE A 82 -4.68 -14.81 1.10
N GLY A 83 -4.07 -15.17 -0.04
CA GLY A 83 -4.18 -16.49 -0.63
C GLY A 83 -5.53 -16.78 -1.29
N TRP A 84 -6.12 -15.80 -1.98
CA TRP A 84 -7.40 -15.90 -2.72
C TRP A 84 -7.24 -15.84 -4.23
#